data_AF-A0A7W5LH43-F1
#
_entry.id   AF-A0A7W5LH43-F1
#
_cell.length_a   1.000
_cell.length_b   1.000
_cell.length_c   1.000
_cell.angle_alpha   90.00
_cell.angle_beta   90.00
_cell.angle_gamma   90.00
#
_symmetry.space_group_name_H-M   'P 1'
#
loop_
_entity.id
_entity.type
_entity.pdbx_description
1 polymer ?
#
loop_
_entity_poly.entity_id
_entity_poly.type
_entity_poly.pdbx_seq_one_letter_code
_entity_poly.pdbx_strand_id
1 'polypeptide(L)'
;MTYLTGNIPVGSYDPNSLASIGIGHAAIDAGGAYTNLNTKTGTEFSATLGLTKNFRNPSTDSTNGLDLHVDLAASQFLTKQFFVGVVGYHYQQLTADQGEAARLGSNKSRPSGIGPQIGYNFNLGGRQIYAKLRAYFEFDSYRRLEGHAIFATINIPLSKP
;
A
#
# COMPACT_ATOMS: atom_id res chain seq x y z
N MET A 1 2.45 11.83 11.39
CA MET A 1 1.34 12.23 10.50
C MET A 1 0.23 11.22 10.67
N THR A 2 -1.03 11.65 10.62
CA THR A 2 -2.18 10.75 10.54
C THR A 2 -2.87 10.95 9.19
N TYR A 3 -3.61 9.96 8.72
CA TYR A 3 -4.33 10.06 7.45
C TYR A 3 -5.67 9.33 7.53
N LEU A 4 -6.57 9.71 6.62
CA LEU A 4 -7.86 9.07 6.37
C LEU A 4 -8.08 9.03 4.86
N THR A 5 -8.37 7.86 4.31
CA THR A 5 -8.69 7.67 2.90
C THR A 5 -10.01 6.92 2.76
N GLY A 6 -10.69 7.14 1.64
CA GLY A 6 -11.96 6.49 1.31
C GLY A 6 -11.93 5.95 -0.10
N ASN A 7 -12.43 4.73 -0.28
CA ASN A 7 -12.70 4.14 -1.58
C ASN A 7 -14.19 4.31 -1.92
N ILE A 8 -14.46 4.86 -3.11
CA ILE A 8 -15.80 4.96 -3.67
C ILE A 8 -15.87 3.96 -4.84
N PRO A 9 -16.86 3.04 -4.87
CA PRO A 9 -16.92 1.94 -5.84
C PRO A 9 -17.42 2.42 -7.23
N VAL A 10 -16.62 3.23 -7.91
CA VAL A 10 -16.90 3.73 -9.28
C VAL A 10 -16.16 2.96 -10.38
N GLY A 11 -15.22 2.08 -9.99
CA GLY A 11 -14.48 1.24 -10.93
C GLY A 11 -15.31 0.04 -11.42
N SER A 12 -15.00 -0.45 -12.62
CA SER A 12 -15.63 -1.65 -13.18
C SER A 12 -15.36 -2.87 -12.29
N TYR A 13 -16.43 -3.56 -11.91
CA TYR A 13 -16.41 -4.78 -11.11
C TYR A 13 -17.40 -5.78 -11.69
N ASP A 14 -16.93 -6.99 -11.98
CA ASP A 14 -17.75 -8.13 -12.37
C ASP A 14 -17.38 -9.34 -11.49
N PRO A 15 -18.33 -9.88 -10.69
CA PRO A 15 -18.06 -11.03 -9.82
C PRO A 15 -17.73 -12.32 -10.59
N ASN A 16 -18.03 -12.39 -11.89
CA ASN A 16 -17.72 -13.54 -12.75
C ASN A 16 -16.39 -13.38 -13.51
N SER A 17 -15.74 -12.21 -13.41
CA SER A 17 -14.44 -11.97 -14.04
C SER A 17 -13.30 -12.40 -13.11
N LEU A 18 -12.27 -13.03 -13.69
CA LEU A 18 -11.03 -13.35 -12.96
C LEU A 18 -10.25 -12.08 -12.55
N ALA A 19 -10.47 -10.97 -13.24
CA ALA A 19 -9.81 -9.70 -12.97
C ALA A 19 -10.79 -8.54 -13.12
N SER A 20 -10.87 -7.70 -12.09
CA SER A 20 -11.64 -6.46 -12.07
C SER A 20 -10.73 -5.30 -11.68
N ILE A 21 -11.00 -4.11 -12.22
CA ILE A 21 -10.24 -2.89 -11.93
C ILE A 21 -10.71 -2.25 -10.62
N GLY A 22 -12.01 -2.37 -10.32
CA GLY A 22 -12.59 -2.01 -9.03
C GLY A 22 -12.70 -3.19 -8.08
N ILE A 23 -12.89 -2.88 -6.80
CA ILE A 23 -13.13 -3.88 -5.73
C ILE A 23 -14.63 -4.13 -5.47
N GLY A 24 -15.52 -3.36 -6.10
CA GLY A 24 -16.97 -3.56 -6.03
C GLY A 24 -17.66 -3.09 -4.74
N HIS A 25 -16.91 -2.58 -3.75
CA HIS A 25 -17.45 -2.08 -2.50
C HIS A 25 -16.72 -0.80 -2.05
N ALA A 26 -17.36 -0.03 -1.18
CA ALA A 26 -16.70 1.08 -0.50
C ALA A 26 -15.74 0.57 0.57
N ALA A 27 -14.75 1.37 0.94
CA ALA A 27 -13.86 1.12 2.07
C ALA A 27 -13.41 2.45 2.70
N ILE A 28 -13.07 2.41 3.98
CA ILE A 28 -12.42 3.53 4.67
C ILE A 28 -11.14 2.99 5.30
N ASP A 29 -10.03 3.69 5.11
CA ASP A 29 -8.75 3.36 5.71
C ASP A 29 -8.20 4.54 6.50
N ALA A 30 -7.80 4.29 7.74
CA ALA A 30 -7.28 5.30 8.64
C ALA A 30 -6.00 4.80 9.30
N GLY A 31 -5.04 5.70 9.47
CA GLY A 31 -3.74 5.29 9.97
C GLY A 31 -2.83 6.42 10.41
N GLY A 32 -1.63 6.02 10.81
CA GLY A 32 -0.54 6.87 11.24
C GLY A 32 0.76 6.53 10.51
N ALA A 33 1.53 7.56 10.18
CA ALA A 33 2.84 7.45 9.57
C ALA A 33 3.88 8.25 10.36
N TYR A 34 5.07 7.70 10.48
CA TYR A 34 6.25 8.32 11.07
C TYR A 34 7.41 8.23 10.09
N THR A 35 8.13 9.34 9.91
CA THR A 35 9.36 9.40 9.10
C THR A 35 10.42 10.15 9.88
N ASN A 36 11.62 9.58 9.94
CA ASN A 36 12.81 10.20 10.45
C ASN A 36 13.87 10.26 9.34
N LEU A 37 14.31 11.46 8.98
CA LEU A 37 15.41 11.68 8.05
C LEU A 37 16.55 12.37 8.79
N ASN A 38 17.69 11.69 8.91
CA ASN A 38 18.92 12.30 9.40
C ASN A 38 19.64 12.97 8.24
N THR A 39 19.54 14.30 8.15
CA THR A 39 20.16 15.07 7.05
C THR A 39 21.69 15.11 7.09
N LYS A 40 22.32 14.75 8.22
CA LYS A 40 23.78 14.67 8.33
C LYS A 40 24.32 13.37 7.75
N THR A 41 23.67 12.25 8.06
CA THR A 41 24.10 10.93 7.57
C THR A 41 23.43 10.54 6.26
N GLY A 42 22.31 11.18 5.89
CA GLY A 42 21.49 10.81 4.74
C GLY A 42 20.62 9.58 4.99
N THR A 43 20.47 9.12 6.23
CA THR A 43 19.69 7.91 6.55
C THR A 43 18.24 8.28 6.83
N GLU A 44 17.30 7.58 6.19
CA GLU A 44 15.87 7.73 6.37
C GLU A 44 15.25 6.42 6.88
N PHE A 45 14.36 6.54 7.85
CA PHE A 45 13.48 5.45 8.28
C PHE A 45 12.03 5.93 8.29
N SER A 46 11.13 5.15 7.70
CA SER A 46 9.70 5.40 7.69
C SER A 46 8.90 4.18 8.09
N ALA A 47 7.82 4.40 8.82
CA ALA A 47 6.85 3.40 9.20
C ALA A 47 5.43 3.95 9.04
N THR A 48 4.52 3.14 8.51
CA THR A 48 3.08 3.43 8.43
C THR A 48 2.30 2.26 9.00
N LEU A 49 1.25 2.56 9.75
CA LEU A 49 0.32 1.60 10.33
C LEU A 49 -1.09 2.08 10.00
N GLY A 50 -1.94 1.20 9.47
CA GLY A 50 -3.31 1.55 9.13
C GLY A 50 -4.28 0.40 9.30
N LEU A 51 -5.56 0.77 9.38
CA LEU A 51 -6.70 -0.13 9.51
C LEU A 51 -7.72 0.20 8.43
N THR A 52 -8.08 -0.80 7.62
CA THR A 52 -9.09 -0.67 6.57
C THR A 52 -10.38 -1.38 6.97
N LYS A 53 -11.47 -0.63 7.00
CA LYS A 53 -12.83 -1.18 7.14
C LYS A 53 -13.50 -1.24 5.77
N ASN A 54 -13.91 -2.45 5.39
CA ASN A 54 -14.62 -2.70 4.15
C ASN A 54 -16.14 -2.68 4.38
N PHE A 55 -16.88 -2.16 3.39
CA PHE A 55 -18.35 -2.21 3.39
C PHE A 55 -18.84 -3.37 2.52
N ARG A 56 -20.13 -3.70 2.66
CA ARG A 56 -20.78 -4.79 1.90
C ARG A 56 -20.66 -4.55 0.40
N ASN A 57 -20.25 -5.58 -0.32
CA ASN A 57 -20.29 -5.61 -1.78
C ASN A 57 -21.73 -5.97 -2.23
N PRO A 58 -22.46 -5.07 -2.92
CA PRO A 58 -23.83 -5.34 -3.33
C PRO A 58 -23.94 -6.42 -4.42
N SER A 59 -22.85 -6.73 -5.12
CA SER A 59 -22.85 -7.70 -6.22
C SER A 59 -22.66 -9.15 -5.74
N THR A 60 -21.92 -9.35 -4.66
CA THR A 60 -21.63 -10.69 -4.09
C THR A 60 -22.33 -10.97 -2.78
N ASP A 61 -22.99 -9.96 -2.23
CA ASP A 61 -23.59 -10.00 -0.89
C ASP A 61 -22.62 -10.44 0.22
N SER A 62 -21.34 -10.06 0.07
CA SER A 62 -20.27 -10.38 1.02
C SER A 62 -19.60 -9.11 1.53
N THR A 63 -19.07 -9.15 2.76
CA THR A 63 -18.33 -8.05 3.39
C THR A 63 -16.98 -8.55 3.83
N ASN A 64 -15.91 -7.94 3.32
CA ASN A 64 -14.57 -8.26 3.76
C ASN A 64 -14.35 -7.85 5.21
N GLY A 65 -13.48 -8.56 5.91
CA GLY A 65 -13.07 -8.26 7.26
C GLY A 65 -12.40 -6.88 7.47
N LEU A 66 -12.08 -6.59 8.73
CA LEU A 66 -11.22 -5.50 9.13
C LEU A 66 -9.77 -5.88 8.84
N ASP A 67 -9.08 -5.02 8.10
CA ASP A 67 -7.72 -5.28 7.67
C ASP A 67 -6.74 -4.39 8.41
N LEU A 68 -5.58 -4.95 8.76
CA LEU A 68 -4.43 -4.26 9.31
C LEU A 68 -3.32 -4.25 8.27
N HIS A 69 -2.64 -3.13 8.12
CA HIS A 69 -1.39 -3.10 7.36
C HIS A 69 -0.29 -2.30 8.06
N VAL A 70 0.93 -2.76 7.88
CA VAL A 70 2.16 -2.11 8.33
C VAL A 70 3.08 -1.99 7.13
N ASP A 71 3.59 -0.79 6.88
CA ASP A 71 4.55 -0.51 5.82
C ASP A 71 5.83 0.06 6.45
N LEU A 72 6.98 -0.46 6.05
CA LEU A 72 8.29 -0.04 6.54
C LEU A 72 9.19 0.34 5.37
N ALA A 73 10.04 1.34 5.58
CA ALA A 73 11.06 1.73 4.63
C ALA A 73 12.32 2.19 5.35
N ALA A 74 13.48 1.77 4.84
CA ALA A 74 14.77 2.28 5.24
C ALA A 74 15.54 2.68 3.99
N SER A 75 16.03 3.92 3.93
CA SER A 75 16.74 4.47 2.78
C SER A 75 18.03 5.15 3.19
N GLN A 76 19.01 5.13 2.30
CA GLN A 76 20.26 5.85 2.43
C GLN A 76 20.43 6.76 1.20
N PHE A 77 20.44 8.06 1.44
CA PHE A 77 20.79 9.06 0.45
C PHE A 77 22.30 8.98 0.20
N LEU A 78 22.66 8.67 -1.04
CA LEU A 78 24.06 8.67 -1.50
C LEU A 78 24.46 10.06 -1.99
N THR A 79 23.48 10.84 -2.45
CA THR A 79 23.62 12.26 -2.78
C THR A 79 22.38 13.01 -2.31
N LYS A 80 22.37 14.35 -2.43
CA LYS A 80 21.16 15.14 -2.18
C LYS A 80 20.00 14.77 -3.13
N GLN A 81 20.31 14.17 -4.27
CA GLN A 81 19.34 13.80 -5.29
C GLN A 81 18.95 12.32 -5.23
N PHE A 82 19.88 11.43 -4.91
CA PHE A 82 19.71 9.99 -5.11
C PHE A 82 19.77 9.20 -3.81
N PHE A 83 18.85 8.25 -3.66
CA PHE A 83 18.86 7.28 -2.56
C PHE A 83 18.59 5.86 -3.05
N VAL A 84 19.07 4.92 -2.25
CA VAL A 84 18.75 3.48 -2.34
C VAL A 84 18.22 3.00 -1.01
N GLY A 85 17.46 1.92 -0.99
CA GLY A 85 16.89 1.42 0.26
C GLY A 85 16.16 0.10 0.14
N VAL A 86 15.52 -0.27 1.23
CA VAL A 86 14.66 -1.44 1.36
C VAL A 86 13.27 -0.99 1.80
N VAL A 87 12.25 -1.63 1.25
CA VAL A 87 10.85 -1.50 1.66
C VAL A 87 10.33 -2.84 2.11
N GLY A 88 9.36 -2.82 3.02
CA GLY A 88 8.60 -4.01 3.36
C GLY A 88 7.19 -3.65 3.78
N TYR A 89 6.29 -4.62 3.72
CA TYR A 89 4.96 -4.52 4.30
C TYR A 89 4.51 -5.84 4.91
N HIS A 90 3.54 -5.73 5.80
CA HIS A 90 2.77 -6.83 6.32
C HIS A 90 1.30 -6.45 6.31
N TYR A 91 0.46 -7.29 5.72
CA TYR A 91 -0.98 -7.14 5.76
C TYR A 91 -1.58 -8.32 6.51
N GLN A 92 -2.57 -8.06 7.35
CA GLN A 92 -3.30 -9.09 8.07
C GLN A 92 -4.77 -8.72 8.21
N GLN A 93 -5.63 -9.61 7.74
CA GLN A 93 -7.06 -9.51 7.98
C GLN A 93 -7.39 -10.00 9.40
N LEU A 94 -7.87 -9.08 10.25
CA LEU A 94 -8.10 -9.31 11.67
C LEU A 94 -9.40 -10.08 11.93
N THR A 95 -10.45 -9.79 11.18
CA THR A 95 -11.76 -10.46 11.29
C THR A 95 -12.07 -11.25 10.02
N ALA A 96 -12.79 -12.36 10.13
CA ALA A 96 -13.20 -13.12 8.95
C ALA A 96 -14.21 -12.34 8.10
N ASP A 97 -14.26 -12.67 6.81
CA ASP A 97 -15.28 -12.20 5.90
C ASP A 97 -16.69 -12.67 6.32
N GLN A 98 -17.71 -11.89 5.96
CA GLN A 98 -19.12 -12.14 6.27
C GLN A 98 -19.95 -12.28 5.00
N GLY A 99 -21.01 -13.10 5.02
CA GLY A 99 -21.87 -13.33 3.85
C GLY A 99 -21.34 -14.38 2.87
N GLU A 100 -20.13 -14.91 3.12
CA GLU A 100 -19.53 -15.96 2.29
C GLU A 100 -20.13 -17.35 2.55
N ALA A 101 -20.01 -18.24 1.56
CA ALA A 101 -20.42 -19.63 1.69
C ALA A 101 -19.67 -20.31 2.85
N ALA A 102 -20.41 -21.02 3.73
CA ALA A 102 -19.87 -21.67 4.94
C ALA A 102 -18.67 -22.62 4.71
N ARG A 103 -18.43 -23.05 3.46
CA ARG A 103 -17.29 -23.88 3.06
C ARG A 103 -15.94 -23.14 3.10
N LEU A 104 -15.94 -21.81 3.10
CA LEU A 104 -14.71 -20.99 3.10
C LEU A 104 -14.10 -20.82 4.50
N GLY A 105 -14.84 -21.13 5.57
CA GLY A 105 -14.36 -21.01 6.95
C GLY A 105 -14.01 -19.56 7.32
N SER A 106 -13.08 -19.34 8.28
CA SER A 106 -12.59 -17.99 8.56
C SER A 106 -11.68 -17.52 7.41
N ASN A 107 -12.28 -16.84 6.42
CA ASN A 107 -11.53 -16.27 5.31
C ASN A 107 -10.74 -15.07 5.83
N LYS A 108 -9.46 -15.31 6.11
CA LYS A 108 -8.48 -14.32 6.54
C LYS A 108 -7.30 -14.40 5.58
N SER A 109 -6.88 -13.26 5.03
CA SER A 109 -5.68 -13.19 4.22
C SER A 109 -4.51 -12.52 4.94
N ARG A 110 -3.29 -12.96 4.62
CA ARG A 110 -2.06 -12.42 5.18
C ARG A 110 -0.91 -12.57 4.20
N PRO A 111 -0.53 -11.54 3.42
CA PRO A 111 0.74 -11.47 2.71
C PRO A 111 1.76 -10.60 3.47
N SER A 112 3.03 -10.96 3.35
CA SER A 112 4.14 -10.08 3.67
C SER A 112 4.97 -9.85 2.41
N GLY A 113 5.64 -8.70 2.31
CA GLY A 113 6.50 -8.41 1.18
C GLY A 113 7.73 -7.64 1.60
N ILE A 114 8.85 -7.88 0.93
CA ILE A 114 10.09 -7.12 1.10
C ILE A 114 10.75 -6.90 -0.25
N GLY A 115 11.47 -5.80 -0.42
CA GLY A 115 12.29 -5.63 -1.61
C GLY A 115 13.01 -4.28 -1.68
N PRO A 116 13.75 -4.06 -2.77
CA PRO A 116 14.56 -2.87 -2.94
C PRO A 116 13.71 -1.66 -3.34
N GLN A 117 14.22 -0.47 -3.01
CA GLN A 117 13.75 0.79 -3.55
C GLN A 117 14.92 1.67 -3.99
N ILE A 118 14.67 2.50 -5.00
CA ILE A 118 15.55 3.57 -5.42
C ILE A 118 14.72 4.82 -5.66
N GLY A 119 15.30 5.99 -5.45
CA GLY A 119 14.61 7.22 -5.80
C GLY A 119 15.55 8.36 -6.13
N TYR A 120 14.97 9.33 -6.83
CA TYR A 120 15.67 10.44 -7.42
C TYR A 120 14.86 11.73 -7.30
N ASN A 121 15.52 12.76 -6.79
CA ASN A 121 15.04 14.11 -6.61
C ASN A 121 15.69 15.02 -7.64
N PHE A 122 14.91 15.62 -8.53
CA PHE A 122 15.43 16.49 -9.58
C PHE A 122 14.56 17.74 -9.76
N ASN A 123 15.18 18.81 -10.26
CA ASN A 123 14.47 20.04 -10.56
C ASN A 123 14.10 20.07 -12.05
N LEU A 124 12.83 20.31 -12.34
CA LEU A 124 12.34 20.54 -13.70
C LEU A 124 11.50 21.81 -13.74
N GLY A 125 11.95 22.82 -14.48
CA GLY A 125 11.23 24.08 -14.64
C GLY A 125 11.01 24.86 -13.32
N GLY A 126 11.93 24.73 -12.36
CA GLY A 126 11.83 25.34 -11.03
C GLY A 126 10.98 24.56 -10.04
N ARG A 127 10.54 23.35 -10.38
CA ARG A 127 9.77 22.45 -9.49
C ARG A 127 10.65 21.30 -9.03
N GLN A 128 10.62 21.03 -7.73
CA GLN A 128 11.30 19.86 -7.16
C GLN A 128 10.41 18.63 -7.35
N ILE A 129 10.82 17.73 -8.23
CA ILE A 129 10.14 16.46 -8.50
C ILE A 129 10.82 15.36 -7.70
N TYR A 130 10.01 14.48 -7.11
CA TYR A 130 10.46 13.24 -6.46
C TYR A 130 9.96 12.06 -7.28
N ALA A 131 10.86 11.17 -7.69
CA ALA A 131 10.54 9.92 -8.35
C ALA A 131 11.09 8.75 -7.52
N LYS A 132 10.31 7.68 -7.38
CA LYS A 132 10.71 6.45 -6.68
C LYS A 132 10.26 5.23 -7.47
N LEU A 133 11.13 4.23 -7.52
CA LEU A 133 10.82 2.89 -7.97
C LEU A 133 11.02 1.92 -6.81
N ARG A 134 10.06 1.03 -6.57
CA ARG A 134 10.16 -0.02 -5.56
C ARG A 134 9.69 -1.35 -6.13
N ALA A 135 10.33 -2.42 -5.72
CA ALA A 135 9.91 -3.79 -6.03
C ALA A 135 9.59 -4.53 -4.73
N TYR A 136 8.59 -5.39 -4.76
CA TYR A 136 8.23 -6.28 -3.67
C TYR A 136 8.28 -7.72 -4.14
N PHE A 137 8.88 -8.56 -3.31
CA PHE A 137 8.81 -10.01 -3.39
C PHE A 137 7.97 -10.46 -2.21
N GLU A 138 6.80 -11.02 -2.48
CA GLU A 138 5.89 -11.51 -1.44
C GLU A 138 6.35 -12.85 -0.87
N PHE A 139 6.04 -13.07 0.40
CA PHE A 139 6.28 -14.30 1.14
C PHE A 139 5.26 -14.44 2.28
N ASP A 140 5.14 -15.64 2.86
CA ASP A 140 4.20 -15.95 3.95
C ASP A 140 2.74 -15.60 3.60
N SER A 141 2.37 -15.76 2.32
CA SER A 141 1.04 -15.48 1.82
C SER A 141 0.05 -16.58 2.21
N TYR A 142 -0.91 -16.26 3.06
CA TYR A 142 -2.04 -17.12 3.39
C TYR A 142 -3.31 -16.65 2.68
N ARG A 143 -3.94 -17.57 1.94
CA ARG A 143 -5.19 -17.34 1.15
C ARG A 143 -5.14 -16.09 0.26
N ARG A 144 -3.96 -15.84 -0.30
CA ARG A 144 -3.70 -14.79 -1.28
C ARG A 144 -2.58 -15.28 -2.21
N LEU A 145 -2.60 -14.82 -3.46
CA LEU A 145 -1.52 -15.12 -4.41
C LEU A 145 -0.22 -14.50 -3.89
N GLU A 146 0.86 -15.28 -3.88
CA GLU A 146 2.22 -14.79 -3.68
C GLU A 146 2.78 -14.35 -5.04
N GLY A 147 3.28 -13.12 -5.13
CA GLY A 147 3.79 -12.58 -6.37
C GLY A 147 4.92 -11.57 -6.22
N HIS A 148 5.21 -10.93 -7.36
CA HIS A 148 6.18 -9.87 -7.46
C HIS A 148 5.51 -8.64 -8.05
N ALA A 149 5.75 -7.48 -7.45
CA ALA A 149 5.15 -6.22 -7.88
C ALA A 149 6.20 -5.13 -7.97
N ILE A 150 6.10 -4.29 -9.01
CA ILE A 150 6.93 -3.11 -9.19
C ILE A 150 6.01 -1.89 -9.21
N PHE A 151 6.34 -0.89 -8.39
CA PHE A 151 5.61 0.37 -8.31
C PHE A 151 6.51 1.54 -8.64
N ALA A 152 6.04 2.41 -9.53
CA ALA A 152 6.60 3.72 -9.77
C ALA A 152 5.75 4.80 -9.09
N THR A 153 6.38 5.74 -8.39
CA THR A 153 5.73 6.88 -7.75
C THR A 153 6.41 8.15 -8.21
N ILE A 154 5.62 9.14 -8.66
CA ILE A 154 6.12 10.46 -9.07
C ILE A 154 5.29 11.50 -8.32
N ASN A 155 5.95 12.35 -7.55
CA ASN A 155 5.34 13.49 -6.88
C ASN A 155 5.75 14.77 -7.62
N ILE A 156 4.77 15.48 -8.18
CA ILE A 156 4.95 16.74 -8.90
C ILE A 156 4.19 17.84 -8.15
N PRO A 157 4.89 18.81 -7.54
CA PRO A 157 4.24 19.97 -6.95
C PRO A 157 3.43 20.76 -7.99
N LEU A 158 2.20 21.13 -7.65
CA LEU A 158 1.32 21.91 -8.53
C LEU A 158 1.81 23.36 -8.67
N SER A 159 2.40 23.93 -7.60
CA SER A 159 3.00 25.26 -7.59
C SER A 159 4.52 25.21 -7.50
N LYS A 160 5.18 26.30 -7.89
CA LYS A 160 6.59 26.53 -7.52
C LYS A 160 6.65 26.84 -6.02
N PRO A 161 7.73 26.43 -5.32
CA PRO A 161 7.96 26.81 -3.93
C PRO A 161 8.12 28.33 -3.79
#